data_AF-A0A2A2N6H4-F1
#
_entry.id   AF-A0A2A2N6H4-F1
#
_cell.length_a   1.000
_cell.length_b   1.000
_cell.length_c   1.000
_cell.angle_alpha   90.00
_cell.angle_beta   90.00
_cell.angle_gamma   90.00
#
_symmetry.space_group_name_H-M   'P 1'
#
loop_
_entity.id
_entity.type
_entity.pdbx_description
1 polymer ?
#
loop_
_entity_poly.entity_id
_entity_poly.type
_entity_poly.pdbx_seq_one_letter_code
_entity_poly.pdbx_strand_id
1 'polypeptide(L)'
;MNDPLTQIITTSDATPSLTTHSSTDIAPFEGNISSATKVTEGTTDGLTFFLLATVILLCLYFTRRFANDSIFKWLDTGIGAGFISIFGAISAAQISIFSGQIQAQFLEQRLGMEMLFAIGSILVFGCAVYIKEIHQSSRIREKESAMQLQWKKQEERLTSLPPNSVLASISETTIYARVLESSSKQTDENVSVLLKRLCKLAEEWDGRSKEGGFYNANLMITFEKDKIQNLRTLKQTQKLKADEQGLLDSIESSPFFLFDDNLESRIETCDGILWCVKQYSTGLHESDAGSTKQVIAQDHPAIVFPYVINKQDGAKQQPLLFGAPEALVSKIQIHTNNTVNSATQFLKQLEKENSFFKKSYRDAVTKYYNDHKGSILSIPLLNKSVVVAVVNIYREECDILMNGDRAQNFYHLVKPICDSIVKCLINDHHLKNVVDDSQRRIAGSK
;
A
#
# COMPACT_ATOMS: atom_id res chain seq x y z
N MET A 1 37.88 -16.68 39.21
CA MET A 1 37.13 -16.84 40.47
C MET A 1 36.42 -18.17 40.36
N ASN A 2 36.90 -19.12 41.15
CA ASN A 2 36.61 -20.54 41.08
C ASN A 2 35.32 -20.90 41.85
N ASP A 3 34.78 -22.05 41.45
CA ASP A 3 34.17 -23.09 42.30
C ASP A 3 32.75 -22.90 42.87
N PRO A 4 32.04 -23.99 43.27
CA PRO A 4 32.20 -25.40 42.88
C PRO A 4 30.90 -26.23 42.72
N LEU A 5 31.13 -27.44 42.22
CA LEU A 5 30.45 -28.72 42.44
C LEU A 5 29.71 -28.90 43.79
N THR A 6 28.66 -29.72 43.76
CA THR A 6 28.15 -30.42 44.94
C THR A 6 27.87 -31.89 44.60
N GLN A 7 28.65 -32.79 45.21
CA GLN A 7 28.39 -34.22 45.38
C GLN A 7 28.00 -34.45 46.85
N ILE A 8 27.00 -35.31 47.11
CA ILE A 8 26.73 -36.04 48.38
C ILE A 8 26.05 -37.36 47.94
N ILE A 9 26.58 -38.58 48.05
CA ILE A 9 27.04 -39.45 49.17
C ILE A 9 25.89 -40.14 49.96
N THR A 10 25.70 -41.44 49.68
CA THR A 10 25.43 -42.64 50.53
C THR A 10 24.24 -42.64 51.52
N THR A 11 23.67 -43.73 52.06
CA THR A 11 24.03 -45.14 52.39
C THR A 11 22.71 -45.90 52.72
N SER A 12 22.66 -47.24 52.62
CA SER A 12 22.41 -48.19 53.76
C SER A 12 21.28 -49.18 53.39
N ASP A 13 21.59 -50.43 53.02
CA ASP A 13 21.61 -51.65 53.86
C ASP A 13 20.30 -52.04 54.57
N ALA A 14 19.76 -53.20 54.20
CA ALA A 14 19.29 -54.25 55.13
C ALA A 14 18.77 -55.49 54.37
N THR A 15 19.48 -56.61 54.52
CA THR A 15 18.99 -57.99 54.35
C THR A 15 18.16 -58.42 55.56
N PRO A 16 17.33 -59.47 55.45
CA PRO A 16 17.71 -60.72 56.11
C PRO A 16 17.38 -62.00 55.34
N SER A 17 17.98 -63.08 55.84
CA SER A 17 18.07 -64.46 55.38
C SER A 17 17.08 -65.41 56.11
N LEU A 18 17.18 -66.71 55.77
CA LEU A 18 16.76 -67.97 56.44
C LEU A 18 15.54 -68.74 55.84
N THR A 19 15.74 -69.88 55.15
CA THR A 19 15.73 -71.34 55.60
C THR A 19 14.32 -71.90 55.88
N THR A 20 13.88 -73.14 55.60
CA THR A 20 14.39 -74.45 55.10
C THR A 20 13.19 -75.43 54.94
N HIS A 21 13.44 -76.61 54.33
CA HIS A 21 12.68 -77.89 54.39
C HIS A 21 11.40 -78.02 53.52
N SER A 22 10.98 -79.18 53.02
CA SER A 22 11.54 -80.50 52.68
C SER A 22 10.39 -81.34 52.09
N SER A 23 10.64 -82.13 51.06
CA SER A 23 10.06 -83.46 50.73
C SER A 23 8.54 -83.70 50.85
N THR A 24 7.89 -84.05 49.73
CA THR A 24 7.30 -85.41 49.54
C THR A 24 6.78 -85.60 48.11
N ASP A 25 7.22 -86.70 47.50
CA ASP A 25 6.72 -87.29 46.25
C ASP A 25 5.30 -87.85 46.43
N ILE A 26 4.38 -87.49 45.53
CA ILE A 26 3.21 -88.31 45.16
C ILE A 26 2.90 -88.07 43.67
N ALA A 27 3.25 -89.03 42.80
CA ALA A 27 2.50 -89.32 41.58
C ALA A 27 1.27 -90.17 41.99
N PRO A 28 0.10 -90.17 41.29
CA PRO A 28 0.03 -90.30 39.82
C PRO A 28 -1.22 -89.65 39.16
N PHE A 29 -1.39 -90.01 37.88
CA PHE A 29 -2.62 -89.99 37.08
C PHE A 29 -2.91 -88.75 36.22
N GLU A 30 -2.31 -88.77 35.03
CA GLU A 30 -2.80 -88.10 33.84
C GLU A 30 -4.20 -88.64 33.47
N GLY A 31 -5.21 -87.76 33.55
CA GLY A 31 -6.50 -87.91 32.91
C GLY A 31 -6.65 -86.84 31.82
N ASN A 32 -6.56 -87.26 30.58
CA ASN A 32 -6.75 -86.46 29.36
C ASN A 32 -8.04 -85.63 29.39
N ILE A 33 -7.91 -84.29 29.45
CA ILE A 33 -8.85 -83.34 28.83
C ILE A 33 -8.02 -82.20 28.22
N SER A 34 -7.31 -82.49 27.13
CA SER A 34 -6.67 -81.49 26.28
C SER A 34 -7.17 -81.67 24.85
N SER A 35 -8.23 -80.93 24.50
CA SER A 35 -8.65 -80.72 23.10
C SER A 35 -9.85 -79.76 22.99
N ALA A 36 -9.77 -78.56 23.60
CA ALA A 36 -10.76 -77.51 23.34
C ALA A 36 -10.23 -76.07 23.25
N THR A 37 -9.00 -75.77 23.68
CA THR A 37 -8.52 -74.36 23.79
C THR A 37 -7.61 -73.85 22.66
N LYS A 38 -7.19 -74.70 21.72
CA LYS A 38 -6.24 -74.28 20.64
C LYS A 38 -6.86 -73.64 19.40
N VAL A 39 -8.18 -73.50 19.30
CA VAL A 39 -8.85 -72.96 18.10
C VAL A 39 -9.24 -71.47 18.25
N THR A 40 -9.18 -70.90 19.46
CA THR A 40 -9.60 -69.50 19.73
C THR A 40 -8.48 -68.46 19.66
N GLU A 41 -7.20 -68.86 19.59
CA GLU A 41 -6.06 -67.91 19.63
C GLU A 41 -5.84 -67.15 18.32
N GLY A 42 -6.23 -67.69 17.16
CA GLY A 42 -6.06 -67.00 15.87
C GLY A 42 -7.05 -65.87 15.61
N THR A 43 -8.22 -65.89 16.26
CA THR A 43 -9.29 -64.89 16.06
C THR A 43 -9.13 -63.62 16.89
N THR A 44 -8.39 -63.66 17.99
CA THR A 44 -8.20 -62.50 18.88
C THR A 44 -7.23 -61.47 18.29
N ASP A 45 -6.19 -61.92 17.60
CA ASP A 45 -5.16 -61.02 17.06
C ASP A 45 -5.68 -60.21 15.87
N GLY A 46 -6.54 -60.79 15.03
CA GLY A 46 -7.19 -60.04 13.94
C GLY A 46 -8.09 -58.91 14.44
N LEU A 47 -8.78 -59.12 15.56
CA LEU A 47 -9.68 -58.13 16.16
C LEU A 47 -8.91 -56.95 16.77
N THR A 48 -7.76 -57.21 17.40
CA THR A 48 -6.93 -56.16 18.03
C THR A 48 -6.31 -55.24 16.98
N PHE A 49 -5.80 -55.78 15.88
CA PHE A 49 -5.31 -54.98 14.76
C PHE A 49 -6.41 -54.15 14.11
N PHE A 50 -7.61 -54.71 13.94
CA PHE A 50 -8.76 -53.99 13.41
C PHE A 50 -9.16 -52.82 14.32
N LEU A 51 -9.23 -53.05 15.64
CA LEU A 51 -9.54 -51.99 16.61
C LEU A 51 -8.49 -50.87 16.57
N LEU A 52 -7.20 -51.21 16.56
CA LEU A 52 -6.14 -50.19 16.45
C LEU A 52 -6.22 -49.39 15.15
N ALA A 53 -6.45 -50.06 14.02
CA ALA A 53 -6.62 -49.40 12.73
C ALA A 53 -7.85 -48.48 12.72
N THR A 54 -8.97 -48.89 13.33
CA THR A 54 -10.15 -48.02 13.46
C THR A 54 -9.89 -46.81 14.36
N VAL A 55 -9.14 -46.93 15.45
CA VAL A 55 -8.75 -45.80 16.31
C VAL A 55 -7.86 -44.82 15.54
N ILE A 56 -6.88 -45.32 14.79
CA ILE A 56 -6.01 -44.47 13.95
C ILE A 56 -6.83 -43.76 12.87
N LEU A 57 -7.70 -44.48 12.15
CA LEU A 57 -8.56 -43.90 11.12
C LEU A 57 -9.55 -42.88 11.71
N LEU A 58 -10.06 -43.13 12.92
CA LEU A 58 -10.95 -42.21 13.62
C LEU A 58 -10.17 -40.97 14.08
N CYS A 59 -8.96 -41.11 14.61
CA CYS A 59 -8.08 -39.96 14.89
C CYS A 59 -7.78 -39.13 13.64
N LEU A 60 -7.45 -39.77 12.51
CA LEU A 60 -7.20 -39.09 11.23
C LEU A 60 -8.47 -38.46 10.63
N TYR A 61 -9.61 -39.13 10.77
CA TYR A 61 -10.90 -38.57 10.39
C TYR A 61 -11.23 -37.35 11.24
N PHE A 62 -11.02 -37.43 12.55
CA PHE A 62 -11.31 -36.35 13.46
C PHE A 62 -10.38 -35.15 13.22
N THR A 63 -9.07 -35.35 13.02
CA THR A 63 -8.15 -34.24 12.66
C THR A 63 -8.56 -33.55 11.36
N ARG A 64 -9.13 -34.29 10.39
CA ARG A 64 -9.60 -33.73 9.11
C ARG A 64 -11.00 -33.11 9.15
N ARG A 65 -11.93 -33.72 9.89
CA ARG A 65 -13.35 -33.33 9.99
C ARG A 65 -13.57 -32.20 10.99
N PHE A 66 -12.83 -32.21 12.10
CA PHE A 66 -12.95 -31.20 13.15
C PHE A 66 -12.18 -29.93 12.86
N ALA A 67 -11.81 -29.68 11.60
CA ALA A 67 -11.48 -28.36 11.04
C ALA A 67 -12.65 -27.33 11.15
N ASN A 68 -13.65 -27.58 12.00
CA ASN A 68 -14.81 -26.72 12.23
C ASN A 68 -14.56 -25.82 13.45
N ASP A 69 -14.64 -24.50 13.23
CA ASP A 69 -14.25 -23.40 14.12
C ASP A 69 -14.72 -23.49 15.59
N SER A 70 -15.84 -24.16 15.85
CA SER A 70 -16.51 -24.12 17.15
C SER A 70 -15.79 -24.91 18.24
N ILE A 71 -15.21 -26.07 17.90
CA ILE A 71 -14.49 -26.90 18.87
C ILE A 71 -13.10 -26.32 19.15
N PHE A 72 -12.48 -25.69 18.15
CA PHE A 72 -11.25 -24.92 18.36
C PHE A 72 -11.44 -23.74 19.31
N LYS A 73 -12.53 -22.98 19.13
CA LYS A 73 -12.89 -21.88 20.02
C LYS A 73 -13.06 -22.36 21.47
N TRP A 74 -13.61 -23.56 21.66
CA TRP A 74 -13.73 -24.17 22.98
C TRP A 74 -12.39 -24.64 23.56
N LEU A 75 -11.55 -25.32 22.77
CA LEU A 75 -10.20 -25.76 23.19
C LEU A 75 -9.26 -24.58 23.54
N ASP A 76 -9.47 -23.42 22.90
CA ASP A 76 -8.75 -22.17 23.17
C ASP A 76 -9.22 -21.45 24.45
N THR A 77 -10.38 -21.82 25.01
CA THR A 77 -10.80 -21.26 26.31
C THR A 77 -9.95 -21.83 27.45
N GLY A 78 -9.89 -21.12 28.57
CA GLY A 78 -9.25 -21.65 29.79
C GLY A 78 -9.84 -22.98 30.25
N ILE A 79 -11.12 -23.24 29.95
CA ILE A 79 -11.81 -24.50 30.24
C ILE A 79 -11.27 -25.63 29.34
N GLY A 80 -11.18 -25.40 28.03
CA GLY A 80 -10.64 -26.39 27.09
C GLY A 80 -9.18 -26.74 27.37
N ALA A 81 -8.35 -25.75 27.71
CA ALA A 81 -6.98 -25.99 28.15
C ALA A 81 -6.92 -26.85 29.42
N GLY A 82 -7.81 -26.61 30.39
CA GLY A 82 -7.95 -27.42 31.60
C GLY A 82 -8.30 -28.88 31.29
N PHE A 83 -9.23 -29.12 30.35
CA PHE A 83 -9.58 -30.47 29.92
C PHE A 83 -8.41 -31.24 29.30
N ILE A 84 -7.61 -30.58 28.45
CA ILE A 84 -6.40 -31.20 27.86
C ILE A 84 -5.40 -31.56 28.98
N SER A 85 -5.19 -30.68 29.95
CA SER A 85 -4.29 -30.94 31.08
C SER A 85 -4.75 -32.11 31.95
N ILE A 86 -6.04 -32.17 32.28
CA ILE A 86 -6.62 -33.28 33.05
C ILE A 86 -6.52 -34.60 32.28
N PHE A 87 -6.85 -34.59 30.98
CA PHE A 87 -6.76 -35.77 30.14
C PHE A 87 -5.31 -36.25 29.99
N GLY A 88 -4.36 -35.33 29.82
CA GLY A 88 -2.93 -35.65 29.79
C GLY A 88 -2.45 -36.28 31.10
N ALA A 89 -2.89 -35.77 32.24
CA ALA A 89 -2.57 -36.34 33.55
C ALA A 89 -3.16 -37.75 33.73
N ILE A 90 -4.41 -37.98 33.29
CA ILE A 90 -5.05 -39.30 33.32
C ILE A 90 -4.32 -40.29 32.41
N SER A 91 -3.99 -39.88 31.17
CA SER A 91 -3.24 -40.72 30.24
C SER A 91 -1.86 -41.08 30.79
N ALA A 92 -1.14 -40.12 31.39
CA ALA A 92 0.15 -40.37 32.02
C ALA A 92 0.03 -41.33 33.23
N ALA A 93 -1.02 -41.18 34.04
CA ALA A 93 -1.28 -42.07 35.17
C ALA A 93 -1.61 -43.51 34.70
N GLN A 94 -2.40 -43.66 33.63
CA GLN A 94 -2.68 -44.97 33.03
C GLN A 94 -1.40 -45.63 32.53
N ILE A 95 -0.55 -44.92 31.79
CA ILE A 95 0.73 -45.44 31.31
C ILE A 95 1.61 -45.88 32.48
N SER A 96 1.62 -45.11 33.58
CA SER A 96 2.37 -45.45 34.79
C SER A 96 1.88 -46.75 35.43
N ILE A 97 0.56 -46.88 35.63
CA ILE A 97 -0.07 -48.08 36.23
C ILE A 97 0.19 -49.33 35.38
N PHE A 98 0.07 -49.20 34.05
CA PHE A 98 0.22 -50.33 33.14
C PHE A 98 1.67 -50.56 32.69
N SER A 99 2.64 -49.75 33.14
CA SER A 99 4.04 -49.82 32.69
C SER A 99 4.67 -51.20 32.82
N GLY A 100 4.45 -51.89 33.95
CA GLY A 100 4.97 -53.24 34.19
C GLY A 100 4.31 -54.31 33.30
N GLN A 101 3.01 -54.18 33.06
CA GLN A 101 2.27 -55.09 32.17
C GLN A 101 2.62 -54.85 30.70
N ILE A 102 2.77 -53.59 30.30
CA ILE A 102 3.24 -53.19 28.97
C ILE A 102 4.64 -53.74 28.73
N GLN A 103 5.55 -53.65 29.71
CA GLN A 103 6.91 -54.17 29.58
C GLN A 103 6.94 -55.70 29.41
N ALA A 104 6.10 -56.44 30.15
CA ALA A 104 5.96 -57.89 30.01
C ALA A 104 5.32 -58.29 28.67
N GLN A 105 4.22 -57.62 28.28
CA GLN A 105 3.51 -57.88 27.02
C GLN A 105 4.36 -57.53 25.78
N PHE A 106 5.22 -56.52 25.87
CA PHE A 106 6.13 -56.14 24.79
C PHE A 106 7.23 -57.19 24.57
N LEU A 107 7.70 -57.85 25.64
CA LEU A 107 8.69 -58.93 25.56
C LEU A 107 8.07 -60.25 25.05
N GLU A 108 6.78 -60.49 25.32
CA GLU A 108 6.07 -61.71 24.93
C GLU A 108 5.28 -61.60 23.60
N GLN A 109 5.37 -60.45 22.89
CA GLN A 109 4.68 -60.18 21.60
C GLN A 109 3.14 -60.35 21.62
N ARG A 110 2.50 -60.34 22.79
CA ARG A 110 1.04 -60.46 22.90
C ARG A 110 0.41 -59.10 23.22
N LEU A 111 -0.38 -58.58 22.28
CA LEU A 111 -1.10 -57.31 22.45
C LEU A 111 -2.32 -57.51 23.37
N GLY A 112 -2.15 -57.18 24.65
CA GLY A 112 -3.25 -57.10 25.60
C GLY A 112 -4.19 -55.92 25.32
N MET A 113 -5.43 -56.01 25.80
CA MET A 113 -6.41 -54.92 25.69
C MET A 113 -5.93 -53.66 26.43
N GLU A 114 -5.15 -53.81 27.50
CA GLU A 114 -4.60 -52.70 28.28
C GLU A 114 -3.63 -51.85 27.43
N MET A 115 -2.80 -52.51 26.62
CA MET A 115 -1.85 -51.85 25.72
C MET A 115 -2.56 -51.08 24.61
N LEU A 116 -3.68 -51.59 24.09
CA LEU A 116 -4.50 -50.88 23.10
C LEU A 116 -5.14 -49.61 23.68
N PHE A 117 -5.64 -49.65 24.91
CA PHE A 117 -6.18 -48.47 25.57
C PHE A 117 -5.09 -47.42 25.84
N ALA A 118 -3.89 -47.83 26.24
CA ALA A 118 -2.76 -46.93 26.44
C ALA A 118 -2.30 -46.27 25.13
N ILE A 119 -2.16 -47.05 24.05
CA ILE A 119 -1.79 -46.51 22.73
C ILE A 119 -2.89 -45.58 22.20
N GLY A 120 -4.16 -45.96 22.36
CA GLY A 120 -5.30 -45.15 21.95
C GLY A 120 -5.35 -43.80 22.69
N SER A 121 -5.12 -43.78 24.01
CA SER A 121 -5.15 -42.56 24.81
C SER A 121 -4.00 -41.61 24.45
N ILE A 122 -2.80 -42.13 24.17
CA ILE A 122 -1.66 -41.36 23.68
C ILE A 122 -1.96 -40.74 22.31
N LEU A 123 -2.53 -41.52 21.38
CA LEU A 123 -2.87 -41.04 20.04
C LEU A 123 -3.92 -39.93 20.07
N VAL A 124 -4.98 -40.09 20.88
CA VAL A 124 -6.02 -39.07 21.04
C VAL A 124 -5.45 -37.79 21.67
N PHE A 125 -4.62 -37.91 22.70
CA PHE A 125 -3.96 -36.77 23.33
C PHE A 125 -3.01 -36.05 22.37
N GLY A 126 -2.17 -36.81 21.65
CA GLY A 126 -1.26 -36.27 20.64
C GLY A 126 -2.00 -35.54 19.53
N CYS A 127 -3.13 -36.08 19.06
CA CYS A 127 -3.98 -35.40 18.08
C CYS A 127 -4.57 -34.10 18.64
N ALA A 128 -5.06 -34.10 19.88
CA ALA A 128 -5.62 -32.89 20.51
C ALA A 128 -4.58 -31.77 20.67
N VAL A 129 -3.35 -32.11 21.06
CA VAL A 129 -2.23 -31.15 21.17
C VAL A 129 -1.83 -30.63 19.78
N TYR A 130 -1.67 -31.52 18.80
CA TYR A 130 -1.30 -31.15 17.43
C TYR A 130 -2.32 -30.21 16.78
N ILE A 131 -3.62 -30.51 16.95
CA ILE A 131 -4.74 -29.68 16.49
C ILE A 131 -4.68 -28.29 17.13
N LYS A 132 -4.42 -28.21 18.44
CA LYS A 132 -4.29 -26.94 19.17
C LYS A 132 -3.11 -26.11 18.66
N GLU A 133 -1.96 -26.74 18.44
CA GLU A 133 -0.74 -26.07 17.96
C GLU A 133 -0.91 -25.48 16.56
N ILE A 134 -1.53 -26.22 15.64
CA ILE A 134 -1.87 -25.71 14.29
C ILE A 134 -2.77 -24.47 14.40
N HIS A 135 -3.80 -24.52 15.24
CA HIS A 135 -4.74 -23.41 15.37
C HIS A 135 -4.07 -22.16 15.97
N GLN A 136 -3.26 -22.34 17.01
CA GLN A 136 -2.49 -21.24 17.61
C GLN A 136 -1.51 -20.64 16.60
N SER A 137 -0.81 -21.48 15.83
CA SER A 137 0.11 -21.03 14.78
C SER A 137 -0.59 -20.20 13.71
N SER A 138 -1.77 -20.62 13.24
CA SER A 138 -2.59 -19.86 12.30
C SER A 138 -3.02 -18.50 12.85
N ARG A 139 -3.48 -18.44 14.11
CA ARG A 139 -3.88 -17.17 14.75
C ARG A 139 -2.70 -16.23 14.98
N ILE A 140 -1.53 -16.78 15.32
CA ILE A 140 -0.30 -15.99 15.45
C ILE A 140 0.07 -15.39 14.10
N ARG A 141 0.03 -16.18 13.00
CA ARG A 141 0.28 -15.68 11.64
C ARG A 141 -0.72 -14.60 11.22
N GLU A 142 -2.00 -14.78 11.50
CA GLU A 142 -3.02 -13.75 11.24
C GLU A 142 -2.74 -12.46 12.02
N LYS A 143 -2.47 -12.57 13.33
CA LYS A 143 -2.14 -11.42 14.18
C LYS A 143 -0.83 -10.75 13.73
N GLU A 144 0.17 -11.52 13.35
CA GLU A 144 1.44 -11.02 12.85
C GLU A 144 1.23 -10.25 11.54
N SER A 145 0.47 -10.79 10.60
CA SER A 145 0.14 -10.07 9.35
C SER A 145 -0.65 -8.77 9.61
N ALA A 146 -1.58 -8.78 10.57
CA ALA A 146 -2.34 -7.59 10.97
C ALA A 146 -1.44 -6.56 11.67
N MET A 147 -0.53 -6.99 12.55
CA MET A 147 0.45 -6.13 13.21
C MET A 147 1.45 -5.54 12.22
N GLN A 148 1.95 -6.33 11.26
CA GLN A 148 2.82 -5.84 10.20
C GLN A 148 2.13 -4.77 9.34
N LEU A 149 0.85 -4.96 9.02
CA LEU A 149 0.07 -3.94 8.32
C LEU A 149 -0.11 -2.66 9.14
N GLN A 150 -0.35 -2.78 10.45
CA GLN A 150 -0.44 -1.63 11.35
C GLN A 150 0.90 -0.93 11.52
N TRP A 151 1.99 -1.68 11.67
CA TRP A 151 3.34 -1.16 11.74
C TRP A 151 3.68 -0.34 10.50
N LYS A 152 3.43 -0.90 9.31
CA LYS A 152 3.65 -0.19 8.04
C LYS A 152 2.87 1.13 7.98
N LYS A 153 1.59 1.13 8.40
CA LYS A 153 0.77 2.35 8.49
C LYS A 153 1.30 3.36 9.51
N GLN A 154 1.86 2.91 10.64
CA GLN A 154 2.45 3.80 11.63
C GLN A 154 3.79 4.37 11.17
N GLU A 155 4.61 3.58 10.50
CA GLU A 155 5.87 4.03 9.90
C GLU A 155 5.61 5.07 8.81
N GLU A 156 4.62 4.86 7.95
CA GLU A 156 4.13 5.85 6.98
C GLU A 156 3.69 7.17 7.67
N ARG A 157 3.02 7.10 8.83
CA ARG A 157 2.63 8.29 9.60
C ARG A 157 3.80 9.01 10.25
N LEU A 158 4.74 8.27 10.87
CA LEU A 158 5.89 8.87 11.55
C LEU A 158 6.87 9.52 10.57
N THR A 159 7.04 8.92 9.39
CA THR A 159 7.82 9.50 8.30
C THR A 159 7.13 10.69 7.62
N SER A 160 5.86 10.97 7.95
CA SER A 160 5.09 12.04 7.31
C SER A 160 5.26 13.44 7.89
N LEU A 161 5.97 13.57 9.01
CA LEU A 161 6.19 14.85 9.68
C LEU A 161 7.38 15.61 9.07
N PRO A 162 7.27 16.95 8.89
CA PRO A 162 8.39 17.76 8.46
C PRO A 162 9.53 17.79 9.48
N PRO A 163 10.79 17.85 9.02
CA PRO A 163 11.89 18.34 9.84
C PRO A 163 11.63 19.77 10.34
N ASN A 164 12.08 20.09 11.55
CA ASN A 164 11.94 21.44 12.13
C ASN A 164 12.57 22.54 11.26
N SER A 165 13.66 22.21 10.53
CA SER A 165 14.29 23.13 9.58
C SER A 165 13.33 23.54 8.47
N VAL A 166 12.54 22.59 7.94
CA VAL A 166 11.57 22.85 6.88
C VAL A 166 10.44 23.75 7.37
N LEU A 167 9.95 23.54 8.59
CA LEU A 167 8.94 24.42 9.19
C LEU A 167 9.44 25.86 9.32
N ALA A 168 10.71 26.05 9.68
CA ALA A 168 11.33 27.37 9.71
C ALA A 168 11.42 27.99 8.31
N SER A 169 11.89 27.23 7.30
CA SER A 169 11.96 27.68 5.90
C SER A 169 10.58 28.04 5.32
N ILE A 170 9.53 27.29 5.66
CA ILE A 170 8.15 27.57 5.23
C ILE A 170 7.66 28.88 5.85
N SER A 171 7.92 29.08 7.15
CA SER A 171 7.55 30.31 7.85
C SER A 171 8.24 31.54 7.22
N GLU A 172 9.55 31.46 6.99
CA GLU A 172 10.32 32.53 6.34
C GLU A 172 9.80 32.81 4.93
N THR A 173 9.58 31.77 4.13
CA THR A 173 9.06 31.90 2.76
C THR A 173 7.65 32.49 2.75
N THR A 174 6.81 32.16 3.72
CA THR A 174 5.46 32.74 3.86
C THR A 174 5.52 34.23 4.17
N ILE A 175 6.41 34.66 5.06
CA ILE A 175 6.62 36.08 5.36
C ILE A 175 7.11 36.81 4.11
N TYR A 176 8.11 36.24 3.44
CA TYR A 176 8.67 36.79 2.21
C TYR A 176 7.62 36.90 1.09
N ALA A 177 6.77 35.89 0.92
CA ALA A 177 5.69 35.89 -0.06
C ALA A 177 4.70 37.03 0.15
N ARG A 178 4.32 37.31 1.40
CA ARG A 178 3.46 38.47 1.73
C ARG A 178 4.11 39.81 1.40
N VAL A 179 5.43 39.93 1.57
CA VAL A 179 6.15 41.14 1.17
C VAL A 179 6.08 41.30 -0.35
N LEU A 180 6.29 40.23 -1.11
CA LEU A 180 6.20 40.27 -2.57
C LEU A 180 4.78 40.59 -3.07
N GLU A 181 3.73 40.11 -2.41
CA GLU A 181 2.33 40.46 -2.74
C GLU A 181 2.10 41.98 -2.76
N SER A 182 2.77 42.70 -1.88
CA SER A 182 2.62 44.16 -1.74
C SER A 182 3.42 44.97 -2.77
N SER A 183 4.35 44.32 -3.50
CA SER A 183 5.15 44.97 -4.55
C SER A 183 4.46 44.83 -5.92
N SER A 184 3.82 45.91 -6.39
CA SER A 184 2.98 45.88 -7.60
C SER A 184 3.74 45.94 -8.93
N LYS A 185 5.08 46.05 -8.93
CA LYS A 185 5.86 46.42 -10.13
C LYS A 185 6.57 45.25 -10.83
N GLN A 186 6.63 44.06 -10.24
CA GLN A 186 7.41 42.92 -10.76
C GLN A 186 6.65 41.59 -10.56
N THR A 187 5.41 41.49 -11.04
CA THR A 187 4.54 40.32 -10.82
C THR A 187 5.17 39.02 -11.33
N ASP A 188 5.79 39.04 -12.51
CA ASP A 188 6.37 37.83 -13.11
C ASP A 188 7.60 37.31 -12.37
N GLU A 189 8.49 38.22 -12.01
CA GLU A 189 9.69 37.91 -11.23
C GLU A 189 9.29 37.39 -9.84
N ASN A 190 8.28 38.01 -9.21
CA ASN A 190 7.75 37.57 -7.92
C ASN A 190 7.19 36.15 -7.99
N VAL A 191 6.40 35.82 -9.03
CA VAL A 191 5.87 34.45 -9.21
C VAL A 191 7.01 33.45 -9.41
N SER A 192 7.98 33.76 -10.27
CA SER A 192 9.15 32.90 -10.51
C SER A 192 9.96 32.65 -9.23
N VAL A 193 10.22 33.68 -8.43
CA VAL A 193 10.94 33.56 -7.15
C VAL A 193 10.16 32.68 -6.16
N LEU A 194 8.83 32.83 -6.08
CA LEU A 194 8.00 32.00 -5.21
C LEU A 194 7.97 30.54 -5.64
N LEU A 195 7.91 30.27 -6.95
CA LEU A 195 7.98 28.91 -7.48
C LEU A 195 9.34 28.26 -7.20
N LYS A 196 10.46 28.98 -7.37
CA LYS A 196 11.79 28.49 -6.98
C LYS A 196 11.86 28.15 -5.50
N ARG A 197 11.28 28.99 -4.63
CA ARG A 197 11.23 28.70 -3.19
C ARG A 197 10.35 27.50 -2.88
N LEU A 198 9.22 27.31 -3.57
CA LEU A 198 8.39 26.10 -3.43
C LEU A 198 9.16 24.83 -3.82
N CYS A 199 9.93 24.85 -4.91
CA CYS A 199 10.83 23.74 -5.27
C CYS A 199 11.82 23.44 -4.16
N LYS A 200 12.44 24.47 -3.59
CA LYS A 200 13.44 24.31 -2.53
C LYS A 200 12.80 23.74 -1.25
N LEU A 201 11.59 24.18 -0.91
CA LEU A 201 10.85 23.62 0.20
C LEU A 201 10.49 22.14 -0.02
N ALA A 202 10.13 21.75 -1.24
CA ALA A 202 9.87 20.36 -1.59
C ALA A 202 11.14 19.51 -1.50
N GLU A 203 12.27 20.02 -1.98
CA GLU A 203 13.58 19.38 -1.87
C GLU A 203 14.02 19.20 -0.40
N GLU A 204 13.90 20.25 0.41
CA GLU A 204 14.20 20.20 1.85
C GLU A 204 13.26 19.25 2.59
N TRP A 205 11.98 19.19 2.20
CA TRP A 205 11.00 18.24 2.74
C TRP A 205 11.41 16.79 2.47
N ASP A 206 11.89 16.49 1.27
CA ASP A 206 12.31 15.14 0.92
C ASP A 206 13.54 14.68 1.69
N GLY A 207 14.36 15.61 2.17
CA GLY A 207 15.62 15.30 2.86
C GLY A 207 16.67 14.68 1.93
N ARG A 208 16.43 14.70 0.62
CA ARG A 208 17.29 14.13 -0.43
C ARG A 208 18.11 15.19 -1.19
N SER A 209 18.33 16.35 -0.58
CA SER A 209 19.08 17.47 -1.18
C SER A 209 20.52 17.13 -1.60
N LYS A 210 21.04 15.95 -1.22
CA LYS A 210 22.39 15.48 -1.56
C LYS A 210 22.42 14.39 -2.64
N GLU A 211 21.26 13.89 -3.08
CA GLU A 211 21.18 12.71 -3.96
C GLU A 211 21.05 13.04 -5.46
N GLY A 212 21.18 14.32 -5.84
CA GLY A 212 21.32 14.71 -7.26
C GLY A 212 20.04 14.73 -8.09
N GLY A 213 18.86 14.87 -7.46
CA GLY A 213 17.58 14.99 -8.17
C GLY A 213 17.17 16.45 -8.39
N PHE A 214 16.94 16.86 -9.64
CA PHE A 214 16.49 18.21 -9.98
C PHE A 214 15.00 18.40 -9.67
N TYR A 215 14.70 19.40 -8.83
CA TYR A 215 13.34 19.88 -8.59
C TYR A 215 13.01 21.01 -9.52
N ASN A 216 11.87 20.89 -10.17
CA ASN A 216 11.36 21.85 -11.12
C ASN A 216 9.91 22.19 -10.79
N ALA A 217 9.49 23.40 -11.14
CA ALA A 217 8.10 23.81 -11.04
C ALA A 217 7.64 24.47 -12.33
N ASN A 218 6.44 24.10 -12.77
CA ASN A 218 5.73 24.71 -13.88
C ASN A 218 4.40 25.29 -13.40
N LEU A 219 4.02 26.44 -13.95
CA LEU A 219 2.71 27.05 -13.73
C LEU A 219 1.83 26.84 -14.95
N MET A 220 0.64 26.29 -14.74
CA MET A 220 -0.36 26.07 -15.77
C MET A 220 -1.57 26.96 -15.53
N ILE A 221 -1.91 27.81 -16.48
CA ILE A 221 -3.01 28.77 -16.36
C ILE A 221 -4.27 28.20 -17.01
N THR A 222 -5.42 28.43 -16.37
CA THR A 222 -6.70 27.93 -16.85
C THR A 222 -7.31 28.85 -17.89
N PHE A 223 -7.71 28.29 -19.04
CA PHE A 223 -8.52 28.98 -20.04
C PHE A 223 -9.83 28.21 -20.23
N GLU A 224 -10.94 28.92 -20.13
CA GLU A 224 -12.28 28.37 -20.39
C GLU A 224 -12.56 28.33 -21.90
N LYS A 225 -13.40 27.38 -22.33
CA LYS A 225 -13.82 27.19 -23.72
C LYS A 225 -14.23 28.49 -24.41
N ASP A 226 -15.07 29.30 -23.78
CA ASP A 226 -15.61 30.53 -24.37
C ASP A 226 -14.52 31.55 -24.70
N LYS A 227 -13.47 31.64 -23.86
CA LYS A 227 -12.32 32.51 -24.12
C LYS A 227 -11.54 32.04 -25.33
N ILE A 228 -11.32 30.72 -25.44
CA ILE A 228 -10.62 30.13 -26.58
C ILE A 228 -11.42 30.32 -27.87
N GLN A 229 -12.76 30.20 -27.80
CA GLN A 229 -13.64 30.48 -28.93
C GLN A 229 -13.57 31.95 -29.37
N ASN A 230 -13.55 32.90 -28.43
CA ASN A 230 -13.38 34.32 -28.74
C ASN A 230 -12.05 34.60 -29.43
N LEU A 231 -10.95 34.00 -28.96
CA LEU A 231 -9.63 34.12 -29.60
C LEU A 231 -9.64 33.57 -31.03
N ARG A 232 -10.38 32.48 -31.28
CA ARG A 232 -10.56 31.95 -32.65
C ARG A 232 -11.27 32.95 -33.56
N THR A 233 -12.36 33.56 -33.10
CA THR A 233 -13.07 34.59 -33.87
C THR A 233 -12.16 35.79 -34.18
N LEU A 234 -11.33 36.19 -33.21
CA LEU A 234 -10.35 37.25 -33.40
C LEU A 234 -9.28 36.88 -34.44
N LYS A 235 -8.82 35.62 -34.48
CA LYS A 235 -7.88 35.11 -35.50
C LYS A 235 -8.47 35.23 -36.90
N GLN A 236 -9.74 34.91 -37.08
CA GLN A 236 -10.45 35.07 -38.36
C GLN A 236 -10.55 36.54 -38.80
N THR A 237 -10.66 37.47 -37.83
CA THR A 237 -10.69 38.91 -38.10
C THR A 237 -9.33 39.59 -38.18
N GLN A 238 -8.22 38.83 -38.13
CA GLN A 238 -6.82 39.32 -38.13
C GLN A 238 -6.49 40.36 -37.04
N LYS A 239 -7.16 40.32 -35.89
CA LYS A 239 -6.93 41.25 -34.76
C LYS A 239 -6.11 40.64 -33.62
N LEU A 240 -5.47 39.50 -33.85
CA LEU A 240 -4.85 38.70 -32.81
C LEU A 240 -3.48 39.24 -32.39
N LYS A 241 -3.19 39.25 -31.09
CA LYS A 241 -1.85 39.56 -30.57
C LYS A 241 -0.91 38.35 -30.69
N ALA A 242 0.40 38.58 -30.62
CA ALA A 242 1.40 37.52 -30.73
C ALA A 242 1.23 36.42 -29.67
N ASP A 243 0.97 36.79 -28.41
CA ASP A 243 0.80 35.82 -27.31
C ASP A 243 -0.44 34.93 -27.49
N GLU A 244 -1.51 35.52 -28.03
CA GLU A 244 -2.77 34.82 -28.31
C GLU A 244 -2.61 33.84 -29.48
N GLN A 245 -1.79 34.18 -30.48
CA GLN A 245 -1.43 33.26 -31.55
C GLN A 245 -0.62 32.08 -31.00
N GLY A 246 0.35 32.36 -30.11
CA GLY A 246 1.14 31.33 -29.45
C GLY A 246 0.30 30.35 -28.64
N LEU A 247 -0.80 30.80 -28.01
CA LEU A 247 -1.75 29.90 -27.36
C LEU A 247 -2.46 28.97 -28.34
N LEU A 248 -2.93 29.48 -29.48
CA LEU A 248 -3.60 28.66 -30.49
C LEU A 248 -2.66 27.63 -31.12
N ASP A 249 -1.42 28.04 -31.41
CA ASP A 249 -0.38 27.13 -31.91
C ASP A 249 -0.02 26.05 -30.86
N SER A 250 -0.06 26.42 -29.57
CA SER A 250 0.11 25.50 -28.45
C SER A 250 -1.02 24.46 -28.36
N ILE A 251 -2.27 24.86 -28.64
CA ILE A 251 -3.41 23.94 -28.72
C ILE A 251 -3.25 22.96 -29.88
N GLU A 252 -2.84 23.43 -31.06
CA GLU A 252 -2.67 22.61 -32.27
C GLU A 252 -1.49 21.63 -32.14
N SER A 253 -0.43 22.02 -31.44
CA SER A 253 0.77 21.19 -31.28
C SER A 253 0.70 20.16 -30.14
N SER A 254 -0.20 20.34 -29.17
CA SER A 254 -0.21 19.52 -27.96
C SER A 254 -0.65 18.06 -28.22
N PRO A 255 0.07 17.05 -27.66
CA PRO A 255 -0.24 15.62 -27.85
C PRO A 255 -1.43 15.12 -27.02
N PHE A 256 -2.00 15.96 -26.15
CA PHE A 256 -2.98 15.54 -25.15
C PHE A 256 -4.44 15.59 -25.60
N PHE A 257 -4.69 15.99 -26.85
CA PHE A 257 -6.03 15.95 -27.43
C PHE A 257 -6.28 14.59 -28.09
N LEU A 258 -7.29 13.87 -27.60
CA LEU A 258 -7.77 12.63 -28.22
C LEU A 258 -8.48 12.92 -29.56
N PHE A 259 -9.31 13.96 -29.58
CA PHE A 259 -9.96 14.47 -30.78
C PHE A 259 -9.10 15.55 -31.43
N ASP A 260 -8.14 15.13 -32.25
CA ASP A 260 -7.06 15.94 -32.80
C ASP A 260 -7.27 16.40 -34.26
N ASP A 261 -8.38 16.03 -34.89
CA ASP A 261 -8.63 16.19 -36.34
C ASP A 261 -8.52 17.64 -36.83
N ASN A 262 -8.97 18.60 -36.02
CA ASN A 262 -8.82 20.04 -36.26
C ASN A 262 -8.97 20.82 -34.95
N LEU A 263 -8.63 22.12 -34.98
CA LEU A 263 -8.71 22.99 -33.80
C LEU A 263 -10.13 23.09 -33.21
N GLU A 264 -11.16 23.07 -34.04
CA GLU A 264 -12.55 23.13 -33.60
C GLU A 264 -12.96 21.90 -32.80
N SER A 265 -12.63 20.71 -33.31
CA SER A 265 -12.86 19.45 -32.61
C SER A 265 -12.14 19.40 -31.25
N ARG A 266 -10.96 20.01 -31.13
CA ARG A 266 -10.22 20.09 -29.86
C ARG A 266 -10.94 20.95 -28.82
N ILE A 267 -11.45 22.10 -29.25
CA ILE A 267 -12.13 23.08 -28.39
C ILE A 267 -13.56 22.62 -28.04
N GLU A 268 -14.27 22.02 -28.99
CA GLU A 268 -15.67 21.62 -28.77
C GLU A 268 -15.81 20.48 -27.77
N THR A 269 -14.80 19.60 -27.71
CA THR A 269 -14.81 18.38 -26.89
C THR A 269 -14.24 18.58 -25.47
N CYS A 270 -13.84 19.79 -25.09
CA CYS A 270 -13.42 20.13 -23.72
C CYS A 270 -14.21 21.31 -23.14
N ASP A 271 -14.16 21.46 -21.80
CA ASP A 271 -14.70 22.63 -21.10
C ASP A 271 -13.66 23.76 -21.01
N GLY A 272 -12.39 23.41 -21.18
CA GLY A 272 -11.28 24.35 -21.23
C GLY A 272 -9.94 23.65 -21.36
N ILE A 273 -8.88 24.42 -21.18
CA ILE A 273 -7.50 23.97 -21.26
C ILE A 273 -6.64 24.54 -20.13
N LEU A 274 -5.60 23.79 -19.76
CA LEU A 274 -4.48 24.24 -18.94
C LEU A 274 -3.31 24.54 -19.85
N TRP A 275 -2.87 25.80 -19.89
CA TRP A 275 -1.74 26.25 -20.69
C TRP A 275 -0.49 26.39 -19.83
N CYS A 276 0.56 25.62 -20.15
CA CYS A 276 1.84 25.69 -19.43
C CYS A 276 2.62 26.94 -19.83
N VAL A 277 2.73 27.91 -18.93
CA VAL A 277 3.38 29.18 -19.24
C VAL A 277 4.87 29.07 -18.96
N LYS A 278 5.65 28.89 -20.03
CA LYS A 278 7.10 28.65 -19.99
C LYS A 278 7.89 29.70 -19.21
N GLN A 279 7.41 30.95 -19.16
CA GLN A 279 8.11 32.03 -18.45
C GLN A 279 8.16 31.84 -16.92
N TYR A 280 7.25 31.03 -16.37
CA TYR A 280 7.22 30.69 -14.95
C TYR A 280 7.81 29.31 -14.66
N SER A 281 8.30 28.60 -15.68
CA SER A 281 9.00 27.33 -15.50
C SER A 281 10.34 27.57 -14.82
N THR A 282 10.53 26.99 -13.64
CA THR A 282 11.74 27.16 -12.83
C THR A 282 12.35 25.81 -12.49
N GLY A 283 13.67 25.76 -12.41
CA GLY A 283 14.44 24.59 -12.00
C GLY A 283 15.53 24.98 -11.02
N LEU A 284 15.78 24.13 -10.03
CA LEU A 284 16.94 24.25 -9.14
C LEU A 284 18.13 23.55 -9.81
N HIS A 285 19.02 24.30 -10.44
CA HIS A 285 20.33 23.80 -10.90
C HIS A 285 21.43 24.26 -9.94
N GLU A 286 22.33 23.37 -9.56
CA GLU A 286 23.47 23.64 -8.65
C GLU A 286 24.44 24.72 -9.17
N SER A 287 24.31 25.18 -10.43
CA SER A 287 25.18 26.16 -11.08
C SER A 287 24.66 27.61 -11.06
N ASP A 288 23.76 27.97 -10.13
CA ASP A 288 23.31 29.36 -9.92
C ASP A 288 24.37 30.28 -9.24
N ALA A 289 25.66 29.98 -9.47
CA ALA A 289 26.78 30.90 -9.30
C ALA A 289 27.37 31.27 -10.67
N GLY A 290 26.57 31.93 -11.53
CA GLY A 290 27.13 32.77 -12.60
C GLY A 290 26.67 32.60 -14.04
N SER A 291 25.68 31.76 -14.37
CA SER A 291 25.14 31.74 -15.75
C SER A 291 23.64 32.03 -15.80
N THR A 292 23.33 33.31 -15.89
CA THR A 292 22.04 33.84 -16.35
C THR A 292 21.79 33.43 -17.80
N LYS A 293 21.19 32.26 -18.01
CA LYS A 293 20.33 31.93 -19.17
C LYS A 293 19.79 30.51 -18.97
N GLN A 294 18.58 30.43 -18.42
CA GLN A 294 17.71 29.27 -18.63
C GLN A 294 17.55 29.09 -20.15
N VAL A 295 18.23 28.07 -20.71
CA VAL A 295 17.97 27.62 -22.07
C VAL A 295 16.72 26.74 -22.02
N ILE A 296 15.55 27.34 -21.75
CA ILE A 296 14.30 26.73 -22.18
C ILE A 296 14.20 27.09 -23.66
N ALA A 297 14.39 26.12 -24.55
CA ALA A 297 14.26 26.32 -25.98
C ALA A 297 12.94 27.06 -26.28
N GLN A 298 13.07 28.33 -26.70
CA GLN A 298 11.94 29.20 -27.03
C GLN A 298 11.20 28.70 -28.29
N ASP A 299 11.78 27.77 -29.04
CA ASP A 299 11.28 27.34 -30.36
C ASP A 299 10.17 26.27 -30.31
N HIS A 300 9.92 25.65 -29.15
CA HIS A 300 8.80 24.71 -29.05
C HIS A 300 7.53 25.42 -28.55
N PRO A 301 6.34 25.09 -29.08
CA PRO A 301 5.09 25.58 -28.52
C PRO A 301 4.91 25.09 -27.08
N ALA A 302 4.13 25.83 -26.29
CA ALA A 302 3.83 25.46 -24.92
C ALA A 302 2.90 24.25 -24.87
N ILE A 303 3.02 23.48 -23.80
CA ILE A 303 2.19 22.28 -23.61
C ILE A 303 0.81 22.70 -23.10
N VAL A 304 -0.23 22.07 -23.63
CA VAL A 304 -1.62 22.34 -23.29
C VAL A 304 -2.32 21.04 -22.88
N PHE A 305 -3.01 21.04 -21.73
CA PHE A 305 -3.81 19.89 -21.31
C PHE A 305 -5.31 20.23 -21.38
N PRO A 306 -6.13 19.47 -22.13
CA PRO A 306 -7.57 19.64 -22.06
C PRO A 306 -8.13 19.17 -20.72
N TYR A 307 -9.22 19.78 -20.27
CA TYR A 307 -9.98 19.30 -19.12
C TYR A 307 -11.49 19.35 -19.38
N VAL A 308 -12.22 18.52 -18.64
CA VAL A 308 -13.68 18.44 -18.65
C VAL A 308 -14.13 18.41 -17.18
N ILE A 309 -14.98 19.35 -16.79
CA ILE A 309 -15.51 19.48 -15.43
C ILE A 309 -16.73 18.56 -15.28
N ASN A 310 -17.63 18.58 -16.27
CA ASN A 310 -18.88 17.81 -16.22
C ASN A 310 -18.87 16.73 -17.30
N LYS A 311 -18.62 15.47 -16.89
CA LYS A 311 -18.78 14.34 -17.79
C LYS A 311 -20.25 14.19 -18.15
N GLN A 312 -20.56 14.26 -19.44
CA GLN A 312 -21.89 13.96 -19.96
C GLN A 312 -21.86 12.55 -20.55
N ASP A 313 -22.70 11.65 -20.05
CA ASP A 313 -22.76 10.28 -20.54
C ASP A 313 -23.08 10.24 -22.04
N GLY A 314 -22.23 9.54 -22.80
CA GLY A 314 -22.37 9.39 -24.24
C GLY A 314 -21.85 10.55 -25.10
N ALA A 315 -21.40 11.66 -24.51
CA ALA A 315 -20.83 12.77 -25.26
C ALA A 315 -19.37 12.50 -25.69
N LYS A 316 -18.99 12.98 -26.89
CA LYS A 316 -17.59 12.99 -27.33
C LYS A 316 -16.81 14.02 -26.49
N GLN A 317 -16.10 13.56 -25.47
CA GLN A 317 -15.38 14.43 -24.53
C GLN A 317 -13.92 14.02 -24.39
N GLN A 318 -13.03 15.01 -24.25
CA GLN A 318 -11.62 14.78 -23.99
C GLN A 318 -11.43 14.00 -22.69
N PRO A 319 -10.49 13.03 -22.65
CA PRO A 319 -10.22 12.30 -21.43
C PRO A 319 -9.53 13.22 -20.40
N LEU A 320 -9.89 13.05 -19.13
CA LEU A 320 -9.26 13.78 -18.04
C LEU A 320 -7.94 13.10 -17.67
N LEU A 321 -6.82 13.73 -17.99
CA LEU A 321 -5.48 13.25 -17.62
C LEU A 321 -5.23 13.42 -16.12
N PHE A 322 -4.45 12.49 -15.55
CA PHE A 322 -3.97 12.55 -14.17
C PHE A 322 -3.06 13.78 -13.94
N GLY A 323 -2.86 14.15 -12.67
CA GLY A 323 -1.99 15.27 -12.29
C GLY A 323 -2.71 16.61 -12.42
N ALA A 324 -2.22 17.53 -13.26
CA ALA A 324 -2.72 18.91 -13.27
C ALA A 324 -4.21 19.05 -13.69
N PRO A 325 -4.69 18.38 -14.75
CA PRO A 325 -6.10 18.47 -15.14
C PRO A 325 -7.01 17.88 -14.06
N GLU A 326 -6.62 16.75 -13.47
CA GLU A 326 -7.32 16.14 -12.35
C GLU A 326 -7.35 17.05 -11.11
N ALA A 327 -6.23 17.69 -10.77
CA ALA A 327 -6.15 18.64 -9.65
C ALA A 327 -7.05 19.86 -9.85
N LEU A 328 -7.17 20.33 -11.10
CA LEU A 328 -8.09 21.41 -11.47
C LEU A 328 -9.56 21.00 -11.25
N VAL A 329 -9.96 19.85 -11.75
CA VAL A 329 -11.36 19.40 -11.70
C VAL A 329 -11.77 19.03 -10.28
N SER A 330 -10.90 18.31 -9.56
CA SER A 330 -11.15 17.85 -8.20
C SER A 330 -10.96 18.94 -7.14
N LYS A 331 -10.24 20.02 -7.47
CA LYS A 331 -9.85 21.12 -6.57
C LYS A 331 -9.04 20.68 -5.35
N ILE A 332 -8.40 19.52 -5.44
CA ILE A 332 -7.46 18.99 -4.44
C ILE A 332 -6.09 18.77 -5.08
N GLN A 333 -5.05 18.71 -4.24
CA GLN A 333 -3.72 18.35 -4.70
C GLN A 333 -3.68 16.89 -5.17
N ILE A 334 -3.00 16.64 -6.30
CA ILE A 334 -2.83 15.31 -6.87
C ILE A 334 -1.36 14.96 -6.88
N HIS A 335 -1.03 13.81 -6.29
CA HIS A 335 0.32 13.29 -6.23
C HIS A 335 0.47 12.09 -7.17
N THR A 336 1.46 12.16 -8.06
CA THR A 336 1.77 11.12 -9.04
C THR A 336 3.18 10.62 -8.79
N ASN A 337 3.28 9.42 -8.19
CA ASN A 337 4.56 8.79 -7.84
C ASN A 337 5.43 8.43 -9.03
N ASN A 338 4.82 7.99 -10.13
CA ASN A 338 5.53 7.57 -11.32
C ASN A 338 4.68 7.91 -12.54
N THR A 339 5.12 8.90 -13.31
CA THR A 339 4.40 9.43 -14.48
C THR A 339 4.24 8.38 -15.57
N VAL A 340 5.25 7.55 -15.82
CA VAL A 340 5.24 6.49 -16.86
C VAL A 340 4.22 5.40 -16.52
N ASN A 341 4.23 4.93 -15.27
CA ASN A 341 3.29 3.90 -14.81
C ASN A 341 1.86 4.44 -14.83
N SER A 342 1.65 5.67 -14.36
CA SER A 342 0.34 6.33 -14.32
C SER A 342 -0.20 6.54 -15.74
N ALA A 343 0.63 7.02 -16.67
CA ALA A 343 0.27 7.14 -18.09
C ALA A 343 -0.07 5.78 -18.72
N THR A 344 0.71 4.74 -18.43
CA THR A 344 0.44 3.39 -18.94
C THR A 344 -0.88 2.84 -18.43
N GLN A 345 -1.19 3.02 -17.15
CA GLN A 345 -2.46 2.60 -16.55
C GLN A 345 -3.63 3.39 -17.14
N PHE A 346 -3.50 4.71 -17.21
CA PHE A 346 -4.49 5.60 -17.81
C PHE A 346 -4.81 5.21 -19.26
N LEU A 347 -3.79 5.03 -20.11
CA LEU A 347 -3.99 4.66 -21.51
C LEU A 347 -4.66 3.29 -21.65
N LYS A 348 -4.28 2.30 -20.83
CA LYS A 348 -4.91 0.97 -20.82
C LYS A 348 -6.37 1.02 -20.40
N GLN A 349 -6.73 1.90 -19.46
CA GLN A 349 -8.11 2.09 -19.04
C GLN A 349 -8.91 2.81 -20.12
N LEU A 350 -8.36 3.89 -20.67
CA LEU A 350 -9.00 4.68 -21.71
C LEU A 350 -9.27 3.85 -22.99
N GLU A 351 -8.33 2.98 -23.38
CA GLU A 351 -8.50 2.06 -24.52
C GLU A 351 -9.68 1.11 -24.35
N LYS A 352 -10.01 0.72 -23.10
CA LYS A 352 -11.16 -0.14 -22.80
C LYS A 352 -12.47 0.63 -22.75
N GLU A 353 -12.43 1.87 -22.28
CA GLU A 353 -13.62 2.67 -21.98
C GLU A 353 -14.08 3.52 -23.17
N ASN A 354 -13.18 3.92 -24.06
CA ASN A 354 -13.45 4.91 -25.10
C ASN A 354 -13.27 4.34 -26.51
N SER A 355 -14.38 4.19 -27.24
CA SER A 355 -14.37 3.68 -28.62
C SER A 355 -13.65 4.59 -29.63
N PHE A 356 -13.41 5.85 -29.28
CA PHE A 356 -12.68 6.81 -30.11
C PHE A 356 -11.16 6.78 -29.86
N PHE A 357 -10.67 5.87 -29.00
CA PHE A 357 -9.25 5.75 -28.70
C PHE A 357 -8.43 5.46 -29.96
N LYS A 358 -7.50 6.36 -30.30
CA LYS A 358 -6.59 6.22 -31.45
C LYS A 358 -5.21 5.75 -30.99
N LYS A 359 -4.56 4.91 -31.80
CA LYS A 359 -3.17 4.50 -31.56
C LYS A 359 -2.19 5.68 -31.60
N SER A 360 -2.40 6.67 -32.47
CA SER A 360 -1.59 7.89 -32.54
C SER A 360 -1.57 8.65 -31.22
N TYR A 361 -2.73 8.78 -30.57
CA TYR A 361 -2.85 9.39 -29.25
C TYR A 361 -2.04 8.63 -28.19
N ARG A 362 -2.17 7.29 -28.17
CA ARG A 362 -1.37 6.42 -27.28
C ARG A 362 0.12 6.66 -27.44
N ASP A 363 0.60 6.66 -28.67
CA ASP A 363 2.02 6.78 -28.98
C ASP A 363 2.54 8.18 -28.60
N ALA A 364 1.77 9.24 -28.85
CA ALA A 364 2.12 10.61 -28.50
C ALA A 364 2.20 10.85 -26.98
N VAL A 365 1.19 10.39 -26.22
CA VAL A 365 1.18 10.50 -24.76
C VAL A 365 2.27 9.63 -24.13
N THR A 366 2.48 8.42 -24.64
CA THR A 366 3.54 7.52 -24.17
C THR A 366 4.92 8.12 -24.40
N LYS A 367 5.16 8.71 -25.58
CA LYS A 367 6.41 9.40 -25.89
C LYS A 367 6.66 10.54 -24.90
N TYR A 368 5.66 11.40 -24.69
CA TYR A 368 5.78 12.53 -23.77
C TYR A 368 6.22 12.11 -22.36
N TYR A 369 5.54 11.14 -21.74
CA TYR A 369 5.87 10.73 -20.37
C TYR A 369 7.13 9.86 -20.28
N ASN A 370 7.53 9.19 -21.36
CA ASN A 370 8.83 8.53 -21.43
C ASN A 370 10.00 9.51 -21.54
N ASP A 371 9.79 10.66 -22.18
CA ASP A 371 10.78 11.73 -22.25
C ASP A 371 10.85 12.54 -20.93
N HIS A 372 9.75 12.57 -20.17
CA HIS A 372 9.61 13.30 -18.89
C HIS A 372 9.30 12.35 -17.73
N LYS A 373 10.21 11.39 -17.51
CA LYS A 373 10.07 10.42 -16.42
C LYS A 373 10.22 11.12 -15.08
N GLY A 374 9.48 10.62 -14.10
CA GLY A 374 9.64 11.06 -12.72
C GLY A 374 8.33 11.05 -11.95
N SER A 375 8.20 12.03 -11.07
CA SER A 375 7.07 12.18 -10.17
C SER A 375 6.62 13.64 -10.11
N ILE A 376 5.33 13.85 -9.86
CA ILE A 376 4.68 15.16 -9.94
C ILE A 376 3.75 15.34 -8.73
N LEU A 377 3.83 16.52 -8.10
CA LEU A 377 2.79 17.05 -7.23
C LEU A 377 2.10 18.22 -7.94
N SER A 378 0.82 18.03 -8.26
CA SER A 378 -0.04 19.05 -8.87
C SER A 378 -0.89 19.74 -7.79
N ILE A 379 -0.71 21.05 -7.64
CA ILE A 379 -1.37 21.88 -6.63
C ILE A 379 -2.31 22.87 -7.31
N PRO A 380 -3.64 22.78 -7.10
CA PRO A 380 -4.55 23.77 -7.63
C PRO A 380 -4.41 25.09 -6.86
N LEU A 381 -4.30 26.19 -7.60
CA LEU A 381 -4.27 27.55 -7.08
C LEU A 381 -5.68 28.14 -7.10
N LEU A 382 -6.26 28.37 -5.92
CA LEU A 382 -7.65 28.81 -5.78
C LEU A 382 -7.74 30.32 -5.52
N ASN A 383 -8.60 30.99 -6.28
CA ASN A 383 -9.12 32.30 -5.91
C ASN A 383 -10.58 32.14 -5.45
N LYS A 384 -10.80 32.28 -4.15
CA LYS A 384 -12.08 31.97 -3.45
C LYS A 384 -12.45 30.49 -3.61
N SER A 385 -13.09 30.13 -4.72
CA SER A 385 -13.57 28.75 -4.99
C SER A 385 -13.34 28.32 -6.45
N VAL A 386 -12.63 29.16 -7.22
CA VAL A 386 -12.29 28.93 -8.62
C VAL A 386 -10.81 28.64 -8.71
N VAL A 387 -10.45 27.57 -9.42
CA VAL A 387 -9.05 27.27 -9.73
C VAL A 387 -8.63 28.20 -10.87
N VAL A 388 -7.63 29.05 -10.63
CA VAL A 388 -7.12 30.02 -11.62
C VAL A 388 -5.88 29.50 -12.33
N ALA A 389 -5.15 28.60 -11.68
CA ALA A 389 -3.95 27.98 -12.19
C ALA A 389 -3.66 26.68 -11.43
N VAL A 390 -2.72 25.89 -11.92
CA VAL A 390 -2.18 24.70 -11.25
C VAL A 390 -0.67 24.80 -11.26
N VAL A 391 -0.05 24.58 -10.10
CA VAL A 391 1.41 24.46 -9.96
C VAL A 391 1.76 22.99 -10.00
N ASN A 392 2.65 22.60 -10.92
CA ASN A 392 3.25 21.28 -10.92
C ASN A 392 4.66 21.38 -10.38
N ILE A 393 4.92 20.78 -9.22
CA ILE A 393 6.27 20.53 -8.73
C ILE A 393 6.65 19.12 -9.17
N TYR A 394 7.78 18.95 -9.85
CA TYR A 394 8.19 17.66 -10.38
C TYR A 394 9.68 17.40 -10.19
N ARG A 395 10.00 16.12 -10.13
CA ARG A 395 11.35 15.59 -9.96
C ARG A 395 11.57 14.49 -11.01
N GLU A 396 12.76 14.40 -11.58
CA GLU A 396 13.12 13.39 -12.61
C GLU A 396 13.16 11.95 -12.05
N GLU A 397 13.13 11.82 -10.73
CA GLU A 397 13.00 10.54 -10.03
C GLU A 397 11.55 10.25 -9.63
N CYS A 398 11.28 8.97 -9.36
CA CYS A 398 10.00 8.56 -8.78
C CYS A 398 9.89 9.02 -7.32
N ASP A 399 8.64 9.08 -6.85
CA ASP A 399 8.29 9.28 -5.44
C ASP A 399 8.80 10.62 -4.83
N ILE A 400 8.54 11.76 -5.50
CA ILE A 400 8.64 13.09 -4.88
C ILE A 400 7.82 13.09 -3.58
N LEU A 401 8.33 13.64 -2.49
CA LEU A 401 7.66 13.62 -1.18
C LEU A 401 7.43 12.20 -0.64
N MET A 402 8.06 11.17 -1.21
CA MET A 402 7.96 9.74 -0.88
C MET A 402 6.58 9.10 -1.04
N ASN A 403 5.50 9.73 -0.58
CA ASN A 403 4.14 9.20 -0.65
C ASN A 403 3.07 10.30 -0.65
N GLY A 404 1.82 9.90 -0.92
CA GLY A 404 0.68 10.82 -1.02
C GLY A 404 0.35 11.56 0.28
N ASP A 405 0.51 10.91 1.44
CA ASP A 405 0.23 11.53 2.75
C ASP A 405 1.21 12.68 3.03
N ARG A 406 2.49 12.47 2.73
CA ARG A 406 3.52 13.52 2.81
C ARG A 406 3.26 14.65 1.83
N ALA A 407 2.85 14.33 0.62
CA ALA A 407 2.49 15.33 -0.37
C ALA A 407 1.28 16.18 0.06
N GLN A 408 0.29 15.56 0.70
CA GLN A 408 -0.84 16.26 1.30
C GLN A 408 -0.43 17.16 2.46
N ASN A 409 0.39 16.67 3.38
CA ASN A 409 0.90 17.46 4.51
C ASN A 409 1.74 18.65 4.01
N PHE A 410 2.59 18.44 3.03
CA PHE A 410 3.36 19.49 2.37
C PHE A 410 2.42 20.56 1.79
N TYR A 411 1.41 20.16 1.00
CA TYR A 411 0.41 21.07 0.45
C TYR A 411 -0.25 21.93 1.54
N HIS A 412 -0.69 21.32 2.64
CA HIS A 412 -1.34 22.05 3.73
C HIS A 412 -0.43 23.14 4.34
N LEU A 413 0.87 22.90 4.40
CA LEU A 413 1.83 23.84 4.96
C LEU A 413 2.22 24.95 3.97
N VAL A 414 2.32 24.63 2.67
CA VAL A 414 2.67 25.62 1.64
C VAL A 414 1.48 26.40 1.08
N LYS A 415 0.25 26.02 1.45
CA LYS A 415 -0.98 26.69 1.00
C LYS A 415 -0.93 28.23 1.14
N PRO A 416 -0.43 28.83 2.25
CA PRO A 416 -0.32 30.29 2.34
C PRO A 416 0.57 30.91 1.25
N ILE A 417 1.62 30.20 0.81
CA ILE A 417 2.51 30.63 -0.28
C ILE A 417 1.77 30.52 -1.62
N CYS A 418 0.99 29.45 -1.83
CA CYS A 418 0.12 29.30 -3.00
C CYS A 418 -0.89 30.44 -3.10
N ASP A 419 -1.49 30.86 -1.98
CA ASP A 419 -2.41 32.00 -1.93
C ASP A 419 -1.70 33.32 -2.31
N SER A 420 -0.43 33.48 -1.92
CA SER A 420 0.40 34.62 -2.37
C SER A 420 0.65 34.60 -3.86
N ILE A 421 0.96 33.44 -4.44
CA ILE A 421 1.14 33.29 -5.89
C ILE A 421 -0.16 33.70 -6.62
N VAL A 422 -1.32 33.25 -6.14
CA VAL A 422 -2.62 33.64 -6.70
C VAL A 422 -2.79 35.16 -6.74
N LYS A 423 -2.47 35.86 -5.65
CA LYS A 423 -2.58 37.33 -5.60
C LYS A 423 -1.62 38.01 -6.56
N CYS A 424 -0.38 37.52 -6.66
CA CYS A 424 0.58 38.02 -7.65
C CYS A 424 0.06 37.86 -9.09
N LEU A 425 -0.53 36.70 -9.41
CA LEU A 425 -1.13 36.42 -10.71
C LEU A 425 -2.34 37.31 -11.00
N ILE A 426 -3.20 37.60 -10.02
CA ILE A 426 -4.36 38.47 -10.22
C ILE A 426 -3.97 39.93 -10.43
N ASN A 427 -2.89 40.36 -9.76
CA ASN A 427 -2.36 41.72 -9.90
C ASN A 427 -1.67 41.94 -11.25
N ASP A 428 -1.29 40.88 -11.95
CA ASP A 428 -0.85 40.96 -13.33
C ASP A 428 -2.03 41.30 -14.26
N HIS A 429 -1.91 42.42 -14.97
CA HIS A 429 -2.93 42.95 -15.87
C HIS A 429 -3.34 41.97 -16.98
N HIS A 430 -2.46 41.04 -17.38
CA HIS A 430 -2.79 40.03 -18.39
C HIS A 430 -3.75 38.95 -17.87
N LEU A 431 -3.69 38.64 -16.58
CA LEU A 431 -4.47 37.58 -15.94
C LEU A 431 -5.71 38.08 -15.22
N LYS A 432 -5.73 39.37 -14.86
CA LYS A 432 -6.89 40.02 -14.24
C LYS A 432 -8.19 39.83 -15.04
N ASN A 433 -8.12 39.96 -16.36
CA ASN A 433 -9.27 39.72 -17.26
C ASN A 433 -9.71 38.24 -17.26
N VAL A 434 -8.78 37.30 -17.09
CA VAL A 434 -9.09 35.86 -17.03
C VAL A 434 -9.80 35.53 -15.71
N VAL A 435 -9.38 36.14 -14.60
CA VAL A 435 -9.93 35.86 -13.28
C VAL A 435 -11.29 36.54 -13.06
N ASP A 436 -11.46 37.78 -13.50
CA ASP A 436 -12.69 38.56 -13.25
C ASP A 436 -13.91 37.97 -13.97
N ASP A 437 -13.76 37.46 -15.19
CA ASP A 437 -14.85 36.83 -15.95
C ASP A 437 -15.37 35.54 -15.30
N SER A 438 -14.44 34.73 -14.77
CA SER A 438 -14.76 33.44 -14.13
C SER A 438 -15.54 33.65 -12.84
N GLN A 439 -15.29 34.75 -12.11
CA GLN A 439 -16.01 35.10 -10.89
C GLN A 439 -17.43 35.65 -11.14
N ARG A 440 -17.65 36.42 -12.21
CA ARG A 440 -18.96 36.98 -12.54
C ARG A 440 -20.02 35.91 -12.80
N ARG A 441 -19.64 34.76 -13.37
CA ARG A 441 -20.56 33.65 -13.67
C ARG A 441 -21.03 32.89 -12.44
N ILE A 442 -20.16 32.69 -11.45
CA ILE A 442 -20.56 32.05 -10.18
C ILE A 442 -21.52 32.95 -9.39
N ALA A 443 -21.33 34.26 -9.47
CA ALA A 443 -22.26 35.22 -8.87
C ALA A 443 -23.61 35.27 -9.60
N GLY A 444 -23.66 34.96 -10.91
CA GLY A 444 -24.89 34.91 -11.71
C GLY A 444 -25.58 33.54 -11.77
N SER A 445 -24.97 32.49 -11.22
CA SER A 445 -25.51 31.11 -11.15
C SER A 445 -26.08 30.76 -9.76
N LYS A 446 -26.03 31.71 -8.81
CA LYS A 446 -26.77 31.66 -7.54
C LYS A 446 -28.02 32.52 -7.68
#